data_AF-A0A7C3JJ83-F1
#
_entry.id   AF-A0A7C3JJ83-F1
#
_cell.length_a   1.000
_cell.length_b   1.000
_cell.length_c   1.000
_cell.angle_alpha   90.00
_cell.angle_beta   90.00
_cell.angle_gamma   90.00
#
_symmetry.space_group_name_H-M   'P 1'
#
loop_
_entity.id
_entity.type
_entity.pdbx_description
1 polymer ?
#
loop_
_entity_poly.entity_id
_entity_poly.type
_entity_poly.pdbx_seq_one_letter_code
_entity_poly.pdbx_strand_id
1 'polypeptide(L)'
;MGLRNFWHRYVRDPHPYGGPQYLYFQRMVRLRNSERVQRILGYDALVPDNSVHEVADFEYTVRSGPGWLHGGGTLDTDRLIIARRLGLGRPSQEAAPTTV
;
A
#
# COMPACT_ATOMS: atom_id res chain seq x y z
N MET A 1 6.04 -7.41 -11.95
CA MET A 1 5.28 -6.14 -11.77
C MET A 1 5.78 -5.01 -12.67
N GLY A 2 7.08 -4.82 -12.89
CA GLY A 2 7.61 -3.69 -13.70
C GLY A 2 7.23 -3.66 -15.19
N LEU A 3 7.23 -4.81 -15.88
CA LEU A 3 6.91 -4.86 -17.32
C LEU A 3 5.46 -4.45 -17.65
N ARG A 4 4.48 -4.79 -16.80
CA ARG A 4 3.08 -4.43 -17.03
C ARG A 4 2.89 -2.90 -17.02
N ASN A 5 3.55 -2.22 -16.07
CA ASN A 5 3.49 -0.77 -15.99
C ASN A 5 4.22 -0.08 -17.15
N PHE A 6 5.29 -0.68 -17.67
CA PHE A 6 5.98 -0.19 -18.87
C PHE A 6 5.04 -0.15 -20.09
N TRP A 7 4.33 -1.25 -20.36
CA TRP A 7 3.44 -1.32 -21.52
C TRP A 7 2.24 -0.37 -21.42
N HIS A 8 1.62 -0.24 -20.23
CA HIS A 8 0.55 0.76 -20.02
C HIS A 8 1.04 2.19 -20.26
N ARG A 9 2.29 2.50 -19.88
CA ARG A 9 2.90 3.81 -20.12
C ARG A 9 3.20 4.04 -21.60
N TYR A 10 3.75 3.02 -22.27
CA TYR A 10 4.06 3.07 -23.71
C TYR A 10 2.82 3.33 -24.57
N VAL A 11 1.72 2.63 -24.28
CA VAL A 11 0.46 2.74 -25.04
C VAL A 11 -0.35 3.99 -24.64
N ARG A 12 0.06 4.72 -23.58
CA ARG A 12 -0.66 5.86 -23.00
C ARG A 12 -2.12 5.54 -22.65
N ASP A 13 -2.39 4.28 -22.34
CA ASP A 13 -3.72 3.82 -21.95
C ASP A 13 -3.97 4.23 -20.49
N PRO A 14 -4.97 5.10 -20.21
CA PRO A 14 -5.21 5.61 -18.87
C PRO A 14 -5.68 4.46 -17.96
N HIS A 15 -4.82 3.99 -17.07
CA HIS A 15 -5.22 2.97 -16.10
C HIS A 15 -5.92 3.63 -14.91
N PRO A 16 -7.26 3.50 -14.76
CA PRO A 16 -8.02 4.40 -13.90
C PRO A 16 -7.57 4.32 -12.45
N TYR A 17 -7.47 3.13 -11.87
CA TYR A 17 -7.26 2.98 -10.42
C TYR A 17 -6.02 2.17 -10.04
N GLY A 18 -5.23 1.64 -10.97
CA GLY A 18 -4.23 0.61 -10.63
C GLY A 18 -3.09 1.07 -9.72
N GLY A 19 -2.65 2.33 -9.79
CA GLY A 19 -1.66 2.87 -8.85
C GLY A 19 -2.18 2.90 -7.42
N PRO A 20 -3.28 3.62 -7.14
CA PRO A 20 -3.96 3.62 -5.85
C PRO A 20 -4.38 2.22 -5.36
N GLN A 21 -4.87 1.35 -6.26
CA GLN A 21 -5.23 -0.03 -5.94
C GLN A 21 -4.04 -0.86 -5.48
N TYR A 22 -2.89 -0.72 -6.17
CA TYR A 22 -1.66 -1.40 -5.79
C TYR A 22 -1.14 -0.91 -4.44
N LEU A 23 -1.13 0.41 -4.21
CA LEU A 23 -0.74 0.98 -2.92
C LEU A 23 -1.65 0.48 -1.79
N TYR A 24 -2.97 0.58 -1.98
CA TYR A 24 -3.95 0.06 -1.02
C TYR A 24 -3.69 -1.41 -0.67
N PHE A 25 -3.48 -2.25 -1.70
CA PHE A 25 -3.14 -3.66 -1.49
C PHE A 25 -1.87 -3.84 -0.69
N GLN A 26 -0.78 -3.15 -1.05
CA GLN A 26 0.49 -3.24 -0.33
C GLN A 26 0.36 -2.83 1.14
N ARG A 27 -0.36 -1.74 1.43
CA ARG A 27 -0.62 -1.29 2.81
C ARG A 27 -1.38 -2.35 3.60
N MET A 28 -2.46 -2.89 3.05
CA MET A 28 -3.25 -3.92 3.70
C MET A 28 -2.46 -5.22 3.95
N VAL A 29 -1.60 -5.63 3.01
CA VAL A 29 -0.74 -6.80 3.18
C VAL A 29 0.27 -6.58 4.31
N ARG A 30 0.91 -5.40 4.35
CA ARG A 30 1.87 -5.06 5.41
C ARG A 30 1.22 -5.04 6.78
N LEU A 31 0.08 -4.37 6.94
CA LEU A 31 -0.67 -4.33 8.19
C LEU A 31 -1.10 -5.73 8.64
N ARG A 32 -1.67 -6.54 7.74
CA ARG A 32 -2.13 -7.88 8.11
C ARG A 32 -0.96 -8.80 8.48
N ASN A 33 0.18 -8.66 7.82
CA ASN A 33 1.36 -9.45 8.16
C ASN A 33 1.97 -9.00 9.48
N SER A 34 2.01 -7.69 9.78
CA SER A 34 2.47 -7.19 11.09
C SER A 34 1.59 -7.70 12.23
N GLU A 35 0.27 -7.65 12.07
CA GLU A 35 -0.70 -8.20 13.04
C GLU A 35 -0.53 -9.71 13.24
N ARG A 36 -0.26 -10.46 12.16
CA ARG A 36 -0.04 -11.91 12.22
C ARG A 36 1.25 -12.25 12.95
N VAL A 37 2.34 -11.55 12.64
CA VAL A 37 3.64 -11.73 13.32
C VAL A 37 3.48 -11.47 14.81
N GLN A 38 2.86 -10.35 15.18
CA GLN A 38 2.62 -10.02 16.59
C GLN A 38 1.73 -11.05 17.29
N ARG A 39 0.72 -11.59 16.60
CA ARG A 39 -0.14 -12.64 17.17
C ARG A 39 0.59 -13.97 17.41
N ILE A 40 1.52 -14.32 16.53
CA ILE A 40 2.27 -15.59 16.61
C ILE A 40 3.32 -15.53 17.73
N LEU A 41 4.07 -14.43 17.80
CA LEU A 41 5.20 -14.27 18.72
C LEU A 41 4.80 -13.60 20.05
N GLY A 42 3.61 -13.00 20.13
CA GLY A 42 3.17 -12.28 21.33
C GLY A 42 4.00 -11.03 21.60
N TYR A 43 4.40 -10.85 22.87
CA TYR A 43 5.17 -9.68 23.28
C TYR A 43 6.61 -9.71 22.77
N ASP A 44 7.15 -10.88 22.45
CA ASP A 44 8.52 -11.01 21.91
C ASP A 44 8.66 -10.32 20.55
N ALA A 45 7.57 -10.18 19.79
CA ALA A 45 7.56 -9.42 18.54
C ALA A 45 7.78 -7.91 18.71
N LEU A 46 7.75 -7.39 19.93
CA LEU A 46 7.94 -5.97 20.22
C LEU A 46 9.34 -5.67 20.79
N VAL A 47 10.16 -6.70 20.97
CA VAL A 47 11.51 -6.56 21.51
C VAL A 47 12.49 -6.51 20.34
N PRO A 48 13.28 -5.43 20.17
CA PRO A 48 14.28 -5.35 19.12
C PRO A 48 15.37 -6.41 19.28
N ASP A 49 15.73 -7.10 18.19
CA ASP A 49 16.85 -8.02 18.12
C ASP A 49 18.07 -7.32 17.50
N ASN A 50 18.97 -6.84 18.35
CA ASN A 50 20.19 -6.15 17.94
C ASN A 50 21.23 -7.06 17.26
N SER A 51 21.00 -8.38 17.19
CA SER A 51 21.89 -9.31 16.49
C SER A 51 21.62 -9.39 14.98
N VAL A 52 20.48 -8.87 14.51
CA VAL A 52 20.10 -8.86 13.09
C VAL A 52 20.01 -7.44 12.54
N HIS A 53 20.03 -7.32 11.21
CA HIS A 53 19.75 -6.05 10.55
C HIS A 53 18.27 -5.67 10.76
N GLU A 54 17.97 -4.39 11.02
CA GLU A 54 16.62 -3.89 11.36
C GLU A 54 15.53 -4.44 10.44
N VAL A 55 15.72 -4.40 9.12
CA VAL A 55 14.71 -4.89 8.14
C VAL A 55 14.42 -6.40 8.24
N ALA A 56 15.32 -7.19 8.83
CA ALA A 56 15.12 -8.60 9.10
C ALA A 56 14.50 -8.86 10.49
N ASP A 57 14.43 -7.86 11.36
CA ASP A 57 13.84 -7.95 12.69
C ASP A 57 12.31 -8.08 12.63
N PHE A 58 11.76 -8.92 13.50
CA PHE A 58 10.32 -9.03 13.68
C PHE A 58 9.72 -7.76 14.32
N GLU A 59 10.44 -7.08 15.21
CA GLU A 59 10.00 -5.78 15.76
C GLU A 59 9.74 -4.79 14.63
N TYR A 60 10.69 -4.67 13.70
CA TYR A 60 10.54 -3.78 12.56
C TYR A 60 9.32 -4.13 11.73
N THR A 61 9.04 -5.43 11.53
CA THR A 61 7.84 -5.88 10.81
C THR A 61 6.57 -5.43 11.54
N VAL A 62 6.52 -5.56 12.86
CA VAL A 62 5.35 -5.17 13.67
C VAL A 62 5.15 -3.66 13.67
N ARG A 63 6.20 -2.87 13.87
CA ARG A 63 6.14 -1.40 13.90
C ARG A 63 5.87 -0.80 12.52
N SER A 64 6.49 -1.34 11.46
CA SER A 64 6.37 -0.76 10.13
C SER A 64 4.99 -0.95 9.51
N GLY A 65 4.30 -2.06 9.79
CA GLY A 65 2.96 -2.36 9.25
C GLY A 65 1.95 -1.21 9.42
N PRO A 66 1.69 -0.74 10.66
CA PRO A 66 0.86 0.43 10.92
C PRO A 66 1.42 1.72 10.31
N GLY A 67 2.75 1.93 10.36
CA GLY A 67 3.39 3.09 9.74
C GLY A 67 3.11 3.24 8.24
N TRP A 68 2.96 2.11 7.54
CA TRP A 68 2.59 2.07 6.14
C TRP A 68 1.16 2.52 5.85
N LEU A 69 0.30 2.76 6.84
CA LEU A 69 -1.06 3.28 6.60
C LEU A 69 -1.10 4.77 6.25
N HIS A 70 0.00 5.49 6.45
CA HIS A 70 0.03 6.96 6.36
C HIS A 70 1.10 7.53 5.40
N GLY A 71 2.13 6.75 5.05
CA GLY A 71 3.20 7.23 4.17
C GLY A 71 2.70 7.56 2.75
N GLY A 72 2.96 8.78 2.25
CA GLY A 72 2.58 9.19 0.90
C GLY A 72 1.07 9.31 0.64
N GLY A 73 0.25 9.41 1.70
CA GLY A 73 -1.20 9.38 1.66
C GLY A 73 -1.76 8.33 2.63
N THR A 74 -3.02 8.48 3.03
CA THR A 74 -3.66 7.50 3.92
C THR A 74 -4.36 6.39 3.14
N LEU A 75 -4.60 5.26 3.81
CA LEU A 75 -5.44 4.18 3.29
C LEU A 75 -6.81 4.69 2.79
N ASP A 76 -7.39 5.68 3.47
CA ASP A 76 -8.66 6.27 3.08
C ASP A 76 -8.55 7.18 1.85
N THR A 77 -7.42 7.88 1.69
CA THR A 77 -7.11 8.60 0.45
C THR A 77 -7.05 7.65 -0.74
N ASP A 78 -6.40 6.48 -0.59
CA ASP A 78 -6.36 5.48 -1.66
C ASP A 78 -7.78 5.01 -2.04
N ARG A 79 -8.63 4.69 -1.05
CA ARG A 79 -10.04 4.33 -1.26
C ARG A 79 -10.83 5.43 -1.95
N LEU A 80 -10.63 6.67 -1.53
CA LEU A 80 -11.32 7.83 -2.08
C LEU A 80 -10.96 8.06 -3.55
N ILE A 81 -9.68 7.94 -3.90
CA ILE A 81 -9.23 8.06 -5.30
C ILE A 81 -9.85 6.94 -6.14
N ILE A 82 -9.82 5.69 -5.65
CA ILE A 82 -10.45 4.55 -6.34
C ILE A 82 -11.95 4.83 -6.57
N ALA A 83 -12.68 5.24 -5.52
CA ALA A 83 -14.11 5.54 -5.60
C ALA A 83 -14.42 6.64 -6.62
N ARG A 84 -13.68 7.75 -6.60
CA ARG A 84 -13.88 8.87 -7.55
C ARG A 84 -13.62 8.47 -8.99
N ARG A 85 -12.64 7.60 -9.22
CA ARG A 85 -12.31 7.08 -10.56
C ARG A 85 -13.27 5.98 -11.02
N LEU A 86 -14.06 5.42 -10.13
CA LEU A 86 -15.24 4.59 -10.44
C LEU A 86 -16.53 5.42 -10.62
N GLY A 87 -16.46 6.75 -10.48
CA GLY A 87 -17.62 7.64 -10.60
C GLY A 87 -18.48 7.71 -9.32
N LEU A 88 -17.95 7.30 -8.18
CA LEU A 88 -18.66 7.33 -6.90
C LEU A 88 -18.38 8.64 -6.14
N GLY A 89 -19.42 9.21 -5.54
CA GLY A 89 -19.31 10.32 -4.58
C GLY A 89 -19.14 11.73 -5.16
N ARG A 90 -19.10 11.89 -6.49
CA ARG A 90 -19.11 13.20 -7.18
C ARG A 90 -20.01 13.15 -8.43
N PRO A 91 -20.58 14.29 -8.88
CA PRO A 91 -21.35 14.36 -10.12
C PRO A 91 -20.54 14.00 -11.37
N SER A 92 -19.22 14.19 -11.33
CA SER A 92 -18.30 13.85 -12.41
C SER A 92 -17.28 12.80 -11.96
N GLN A 93 -16.96 11.89 -12.88
CA GLN A 93 -15.92 10.88 -12.70
C GLN A 93 -14.54 11.53 -12.80
N GLU A 94 -13.64 11.18 -11.86
CA GLU A 94 -12.25 11.65 -11.90
C GLU A 94 -11.48 10.92 -13.00
N ALA A 95 -10.84 11.67 -13.89
CA ALA A 95 -10.00 11.12 -14.94
C ALA A 95 -8.69 10.54 -14.36
N ALA A 96 -8.24 9.42 -14.94
CA ALA A 96 -6.92 8.91 -14.63
C ALA A 96 -5.85 9.88 -15.15
N PRO A 97 -4.73 10.08 -14.42
CA PRO A 97 -3.62 10.85 -14.96
C PRO A 97 -3.07 10.15 -16.20
N THR A 98 -2.75 10.91 -17.23
CA THR A 98 -1.98 10.40 -18.37
C THR A 98 -0.59 10.01 -17.86
N THR A 99 -0.22 8.75 -18.03
CA THR A 99 1.11 8.26 -17.69
C THR A 99 2.13 8.96 -18.60
N VAL A 100 2.84 9.98 -18.09
CA VAL A 100 3.90 10.71 -18.82
C VAL A 100 5.09 9.81 -19.01
#